data_AF-A0A952SGS1-F1
#
_entry.id   AF-A0A952SGS1-F1
#
_cell.length_a   1.000
_cell.length_b   1.000
_cell.length_c   1.000
_cell.angle_alpha   90.00
_cell.angle_beta   90.00
_cell.angle_gamma   90.00
#
_symmetry.space_group_name_H-M   'P 1'
#
loop_
_entity.id
_entity.type
_entity.pdbx_description
1 polymer ?
#
loop_
_entity_poly.entity_id
_entity_poly.type
_entity_poly.pdbx_seq_one_letter_code
_entity_poly.pdbx_strand_id
1 'polypeptide(L)'
;MKRIRKNIGTDRKILTVTRLSNGDINIDYDPRFPPHVFFDTNVVIGLNAEAIDALNRLKSEQGFIYRYSMLNFVELASHMGDEPDSNTPDPFKKYQSAFKKIASLCDPRPLPSAETVFMKAVGLYHFLSPKWIANESEIAGTLKSFVQANDLAELKRAGFSPEHYKKLRELDGEWFLDFVAKAKEIGGLPDGSDDWANWLGHFYSFLVFRASSKRKTLSSLGRGEQKRVIKFFEGPGGMMVLNHFKHLLVKTIRDQRHEDSNDFYDMLQLLLLRDSNLLFVTDDRPFHQYYAGAEHHRVIPWKMFKKSALSL
;
A
#
# COMPACT_ATOMS: atom_id res chain seq x y z
N MET A 1 -40.74 17.97 29.27
CA MET A 1 -39.61 17.01 29.34
C MET A 1 -38.33 17.67 28.85
N LYS A 2 -37.43 18.09 29.76
CA LYS A 2 -36.10 18.61 29.40
C LYS A 2 -35.20 17.42 29.07
N ARG A 3 -34.76 17.29 27.82
CA ARG A 3 -33.69 16.36 27.43
C ARG A 3 -32.39 16.83 28.08
N ILE A 4 -31.93 16.10 29.08
CA ILE A 4 -30.56 16.22 29.61
C ILE A 4 -29.62 15.75 28.49
N ARG A 5 -29.01 16.70 27.76
CA ARG A 5 -27.85 16.40 26.91
C ARG A 5 -26.69 16.08 27.86
N LYS A 6 -26.37 14.80 28.02
CA LYS A 6 -25.04 14.42 28.53
C LYS A 6 -24.02 15.01 27.56
N ASN A 7 -23.22 15.97 28.03
CA ASN A 7 -21.95 16.30 27.40
C ASN A 7 -21.09 15.04 27.47
N ILE A 8 -21.05 14.29 26.38
CA ILE A 8 -20.03 13.27 26.19
C ILE A 8 -18.78 14.06 25.86
N GLY A 9 -17.90 14.25 26.85
CA GLY A 9 -16.55 14.73 26.61
C GLY A 9 -15.92 13.81 25.56
N THR A 10 -15.63 14.35 24.38
CA THR A 10 -14.82 13.67 23.39
C THR A 10 -13.37 13.85 23.81
N ASP A 11 -12.90 13.04 24.75
CA ASP A 11 -11.48 12.94 25.07
C ASP A 11 -10.79 12.34 23.85
N ARG A 12 -10.41 13.21 22.91
CA ARG A 12 -9.59 12.83 21.76
C ARG A 12 -8.28 12.26 22.29
N LYS A 13 -7.89 11.11 21.78
CA LYS A 13 -6.57 10.55 22.05
C LYS A 13 -5.60 11.08 21.00
N ILE A 14 -4.39 11.43 21.45
CA ILE A 14 -3.32 11.94 20.59
C ILE A 14 -2.25 10.86 20.54
N LEU A 15 -1.98 10.32 19.35
CA LEU A 15 -0.73 9.60 19.12
C LEU A 15 0.31 10.63 18.68
N THR A 16 1.23 10.98 19.56
CA THR A 16 2.35 11.85 19.22
C THR A 16 3.47 11.05 18.58
N VAL A 17 3.73 11.29 17.30
CA VAL A 17 4.83 10.73 16.54
C VAL A 17 5.91 11.79 16.37
N THR A 18 6.96 11.73 17.20
CA THR A 18 8.05 12.73 17.17
C THR A 18 8.97 12.57 15.96
N ARG A 19 9.08 13.60 15.11
CA ARG A 19 10.16 13.68 14.09
C ARG A 19 11.40 14.36 14.63
N LEU A 20 12.56 13.85 14.25
CA LEU A 20 13.87 14.40 14.66
C LEU A 20 14.24 15.73 13.98
N SER A 21 13.57 16.12 12.88
CA SER A 21 13.97 17.30 12.09
C SER A 21 12.88 18.33 11.80
N ASN A 22 11.58 18.00 11.91
CA ASN A 22 10.47 18.88 11.45
C ASN A 22 9.29 18.98 12.45
N GLY A 23 9.53 18.75 13.75
CA GLY A 23 8.50 18.80 14.80
C GLY A 23 7.67 17.52 14.95
N ASP A 24 6.84 17.47 15.99
CA ASP A 24 5.97 16.33 16.28
C ASP A 24 4.80 16.23 15.29
N ILE A 25 4.55 15.04 14.73
CA ILE A 25 3.29 14.72 14.04
C ILE A 25 2.34 14.18 15.08
N ASN A 26 1.34 14.97 15.45
CA ASN A 26 0.24 14.49 16.28
C ASN A 26 -0.85 13.89 15.40
N ILE A 27 -1.10 12.60 15.58
CA ILE A 27 -2.23 11.91 14.96
C ILE A 27 -3.35 11.92 15.98
N ASP A 28 -4.20 12.94 15.87
CA ASP A 28 -5.42 13.04 16.64
C ASP A 28 -6.44 12.04 16.11
N TYR A 29 -6.98 11.20 16.98
CA TYR A 29 -8.06 10.31 16.62
C TYR A 29 -9.15 10.27 17.69
N ASP A 30 -10.37 9.99 17.23
CA ASP A 30 -11.49 9.71 18.11
C ASP A 30 -11.36 8.26 18.59
N PRO A 31 -11.25 7.98 19.90
CA PRO A 31 -11.13 6.61 20.40
C PRO A 31 -12.34 5.72 20.06
N ARG A 32 -13.48 6.30 19.67
CA ARG A 32 -14.64 5.56 19.15
C ARG A 32 -14.43 5.07 17.71
N PHE A 33 -13.49 5.67 17.00
CA PHE A 33 -13.08 5.35 15.64
C PHE A 33 -11.55 5.22 15.61
N PRO A 34 -11.00 4.17 16.25
CA PRO A 34 -9.56 4.01 16.34
C PRO A 34 -8.94 3.86 14.93
N PRO A 35 -7.68 4.30 14.75
CA PRO A 35 -7.03 4.23 13.46
C PRO A 35 -6.82 2.77 13.06
N HIS A 36 -7.00 2.53 11.77
CA HIS A 36 -6.58 1.30 11.14
C HIS A 36 -5.14 1.49 10.65
N VAL A 37 -4.24 0.60 11.03
CA VAL A 37 -2.82 0.70 10.70
C VAL A 37 -2.43 -0.46 9.80
N PHE A 38 -1.79 -0.17 8.68
CA PHE A 38 -1.18 -1.19 7.83
C PHE A 38 0.28 -0.86 7.57
N PHE A 39 1.04 -1.88 7.25
CA PHE A 39 2.50 -1.83 7.21
C PHE A 39 3.00 -2.13 5.82
N ASP A 40 4.11 -1.50 5.48
CA ASP A 40 4.96 -1.90 4.38
C ASP A 40 5.49 -3.32 4.62
N THR A 41 5.70 -4.09 3.55
CA THR A 41 6.06 -5.51 3.65
C THR A 41 7.39 -5.71 4.36
N ASN A 42 8.36 -4.84 4.12
CA ASN A 42 9.66 -4.87 4.81
C ASN A 42 9.52 -4.63 6.33
N VAL A 43 8.56 -3.80 6.75
CA VAL A 43 8.26 -3.59 8.18
C VAL A 43 7.72 -4.89 8.78
N VAL A 44 6.77 -5.55 8.11
CA VAL A 44 6.21 -6.84 8.57
C VAL A 44 7.31 -7.91 8.69
N ILE A 45 8.18 -8.02 7.69
CA ILE A 45 9.32 -8.94 7.70
C ILE A 45 10.23 -8.64 8.90
N GLY A 46 10.48 -7.37 9.20
CA GLY A 46 11.35 -6.90 10.28
C GLY A 46 10.77 -6.94 11.69
N LEU A 47 9.47 -7.20 11.88
CA LEU A 47 8.86 -7.25 13.21
C LEU A 47 9.48 -8.38 14.06
N ASN A 48 10.02 -8.02 15.23
CA ASN A 48 10.51 -8.96 16.24
C ASN A 48 9.49 -9.12 17.39
N ALA A 49 9.78 -9.98 18.38
CA ALA A 49 8.88 -10.24 19.50
C ALA A 49 8.55 -8.96 20.29
N GLU A 50 9.57 -8.16 20.63
CA GLU A 50 9.40 -6.88 21.33
C GLU A 50 8.45 -5.91 20.58
N ALA A 51 8.62 -5.82 19.25
CA ALA A 51 7.75 -4.99 18.42
C ALA A 51 6.31 -5.52 18.42
N ILE A 52 6.11 -6.84 18.31
CA ILE A 52 4.78 -7.46 18.36
C ILE A 52 4.11 -7.18 19.71
N ASP A 53 4.84 -7.29 20.81
CA ASP A 53 4.31 -7.01 22.16
C ASP A 53 3.91 -5.54 22.29
N ALA A 54 4.74 -4.61 21.81
CA ALA A 54 4.41 -3.18 21.81
C ALA A 54 3.16 -2.87 20.98
N LEU A 55 3.02 -3.50 19.80
CA LEU A 55 1.84 -3.35 18.97
C LEU A 55 0.59 -3.95 19.64
N ASN A 56 0.71 -5.08 20.31
CA ASN A 56 -0.38 -5.67 21.09
C ASN A 56 -0.83 -4.76 22.24
N ARG A 57 0.10 -4.10 22.94
CA ARG A 57 -0.24 -3.08 23.96
C ARG A 57 -1.02 -1.91 23.36
N LEU A 58 -0.55 -1.36 22.24
CA LEU A 58 -1.29 -0.32 21.51
C LEU A 58 -2.71 -0.76 21.11
N LYS A 59 -2.87 -2.01 20.68
CA LYS A 59 -4.19 -2.59 20.37
C LYS A 59 -5.07 -2.66 21.61
N SER A 60 -4.57 -3.17 22.74
CA SER A 60 -5.36 -3.33 23.96
C SER A 60 -5.66 -2.00 24.66
N GLU A 61 -4.72 -1.06 24.70
CA GLU A 61 -4.82 0.17 25.49
C GLU A 61 -5.36 1.36 24.68
N GLN A 62 -5.04 1.40 23.39
CA GLN A 62 -5.34 2.51 22.49
C GLN A 62 -6.38 2.16 21.42
N GLY A 63 -6.77 0.89 21.32
CA GLY A 63 -7.82 0.39 20.42
C GLY A 63 -7.38 0.23 18.97
N PHE A 64 -6.08 0.28 18.68
CA PHE A 64 -5.55 0.24 17.32
C PHE A 64 -5.94 -1.05 16.59
N ILE A 65 -6.29 -0.93 15.32
CA ILE A 65 -6.68 -2.07 14.48
C ILE A 65 -5.61 -2.27 13.41
N TYR A 66 -4.84 -3.36 13.52
CA TYR A 66 -3.84 -3.69 12.51
C TYR A 66 -4.49 -4.44 11.35
N ARG A 67 -4.12 -4.03 10.14
CA ARG A 67 -4.56 -4.59 8.87
C ARG A 67 -3.34 -4.87 8.01
N TYR A 68 -3.51 -5.72 7.00
CA TYR A 68 -2.51 -5.95 5.96
C TYR A 68 -3.15 -5.65 4.61
N SER A 69 -2.36 -5.14 3.67
CA SER A 69 -2.83 -4.84 2.33
C SER A 69 -2.82 -6.09 1.45
N MET A 70 -3.58 -6.03 0.36
CA MET A 70 -3.49 -7.04 -0.69
C MET A 70 -2.08 -7.11 -1.29
N LEU A 71 -1.39 -5.98 -1.37
CA LEU A 71 -0.01 -5.90 -1.86
C LEU A 71 0.94 -6.66 -0.95
N ASN A 72 0.81 -6.53 0.39
CA ASN A 72 1.63 -7.32 1.32
C ASN A 72 1.46 -8.81 1.05
N PHE A 73 0.23 -9.26 0.81
CA PHE A 73 -0.03 -10.67 0.50
C PHE A 73 0.65 -11.09 -0.80
N VAL A 74 0.45 -10.34 -1.88
CA VAL A 74 0.98 -10.66 -3.22
C VAL A 74 2.51 -10.67 -3.20
N GLU A 75 3.13 -9.67 -2.58
CA GLU A 75 4.59 -9.54 -2.50
C GLU A 75 5.19 -10.72 -1.72
N LEU A 76 4.72 -10.97 -0.50
CA LEU A 76 5.20 -12.09 0.32
C LEU A 76 4.99 -13.43 -0.40
N ALA A 77 3.82 -13.64 -1.02
CA ALA A 77 3.52 -14.86 -1.74
C ALA A 77 4.41 -15.05 -2.98
N SER A 78 4.71 -13.97 -3.71
CA SER A 78 5.53 -14.02 -4.92
C SER A 78 6.96 -14.53 -4.66
N HIS A 79 7.50 -14.24 -3.47
CA HIS A 79 8.87 -14.60 -3.11
C HIS A 79 9.01 -15.98 -2.44
N MET A 80 7.91 -16.65 -2.08
CA MET A 80 7.97 -17.96 -1.41
C MET A 80 8.60 -19.06 -2.27
N GLY A 81 8.58 -18.89 -3.59
CA GLY A 81 9.15 -19.83 -4.56
C GLY A 81 10.47 -19.36 -5.19
N ASP A 82 11.08 -18.28 -4.68
CA ASP A 82 12.38 -17.83 -5.18
C ASP A 82 13.47 -18.86 -4.87
N GLU A 83 14.55 -18.81 -5.65
CA GLU A 83 15.74 -19.61 -5.39
C GLU A 83 16.46 -19.09 -4.13
N PRO A 84 16.98 -19.99 -3.26
CA PRO A 84 17.81 -19.58 -2.14
C PRO A 84 19.04 -18.78 -2.56
N ASP A 85 19.37 -17.75 -1.79
CA ASP A 85 20.60 -16.97 -1.95
C ASP A 85 21.32 -16.77 -0.60
N SER A 86 22.45 -16.05 -0.60
CA SER A 86 23.25 -15.80 0.61
C SER A 86 22.51 -14.96 1.67
N ASN A 87 21.55 -14.13 1.26
CA ASN A 87 20.75 -13.29 2.15
C ASN A 87 19.43 -13.96 2.58
N THR A 88 18.94 -14.90 1.78
CA THR A 88 17.71 -15.65 1.97
C THR A 88 17.92 -17.13 1.65
N PRO A 89 18.55 -17.91 2.57
CA PRO A 89 18.81 -19.33 2.34
C PRO A 89 17.54 -20.20 2.32
N ASP A 90 16.45 -19.72 2.93
CA ASP A 90 15.14 -20.38 2.92
C ASP A 90 14.03 -19.35 2.68
N PRO A 91 13.75 -19.04 1.40
CA PRO A 91 12.70 -18.08 1.03
C PRO A 91 11.34 -18.47 1.62
N PHE A 92 10.96 -19.74 1.53
CA PHE A 92 9.69 -20.22 2.05
C PHE A 92 9.53 -19.91 3.54
N LYS A 93 10.49 -20.28 4.39
CA LYS A 93 10.41 -20.02 5.83
C LYS A 93 10.47 -18.53 6.17
N LYS A 94 11.30 -17.75 5.46
CA LYS A 94 11.38 -16.28 5.65
C LYS A 94 10.02 -15.62 5.41
N TYR A 95 9.41 -15.86 4.26
CA TYR A 95 8.13 -15.21 3.92
C TYR A 95 6.94 -15.85 4.65
N GLN A 96 6.98 -17.14 4.98
CA GLN A 96 6.00 -17.75 5.88
C GLN A 96 6.02 -17.08 7.26
N SER A 97 7.21 -16.78 7.79
CA SER A 97 7.33 -16.08 9.08
C SER A 97 6.58 -14.74 9.07
N ALA A 98 6.63 -14.00 7.96
CA ALA A 98 5.84 -12.77 7.80
C ALA A 98 4.33 -13.04 7.84
N PHE A 99 3.82 -14.07 7.17
CA PHE A 99 2.40 -14.46 7.27
C PHE A 99 1.99 -14.87 8.68
N LYS A 100 2.86 -15.54 9.44
CA LYS A 100 2.62 -15.86 10.86
C LYS A 100 2.46 -14.60 11.70
N LYS A 101 3.27 -13.57 11.45
CA LYS A 101 3.16 -12.26 12.13
C LYS A 101 1.87 -11.53 11.74
N ILE A 102 1.50 -11.57 10.46
CA ILE A 102 0.20 -11.02 10.00
C ILE A 102 -0.95 -11.70 10.73
N ALA A 103 -0.95 -13.04 10.78
CA ALA A 103 -2.03 -13.80 11.41
C ALA A 103 -2.11 -13.61 12.93
N SER A 104 -1.00 -13.33 13.62
CA SER A 104 -1.01 -13.07 15.06
C SER A 104 -1.45 -11.65 15.40
N LEU A 105 -1.16 -10.67 14.54
CA LEU A 105 -1.35 -9.25 14.84
C LEU A 105 -2.63 -8.66 14.22
N CYS A 106 -2.86 -8.94 12.95
CA CYS A 106 -3.82 -8.24 12.10
C CYS A 106 -5.22 -8.85 12.13
N ASP A 107 -6.23 -8.06 11.74
CA ASP A 107 -7.53 -8.61 11.31
C ASP A 107 -7.29 -9.59 10.15
N PRO A 108 -7.90 -10.79 10.17
CA PRO A 108 -7.69 -11.82 9.15
C PRO A 108 -8.21 -11.42 7.76
N ARG A 109 -9.00 -10.35 7.64
CA ARG A 109 -9.44 -9.82 6.34
C ARG A 109 -8.48 -8.72 5.89
N PRO A 110 -7.88 -8.85 4.69
CA PRO A 110 -7.01 -7.80 4.15
C PRO A 110 -7.79 -6.50 3.94
N LEU A 111 -7.06 -5.40 3.75
CA LEU A 111 -7.63 -4.20 3.13
C LEU A 111 -8.04 -4.51 1.69
N PRO A 112 -9.02 -3.77 1.14
CA PRO A 112 -9.33 -3.85 -0.28
C PRO A 112 -8.08 -3.58 -1.11
N SER A 113 -8.02 -4.18 -2.29
CA SER A 113 -6.92 -3.92 -3.22
C SER A 113 -6.97 -2.46 -3.70
N ALA A 114 -5.81 -1.89 -4.07
CA ALA A 114 -5.70 -0.50 -4.51
C ALA A 114 -6.59 -0.21 -5.74
N GLU A 115 -6.67 -1.18 -6.64
CA GLU A 115 -7.53 -1.21 -7.83
C GLU A 115 -9.00 -1.19 -7.45
N THR A 116 -9.39 -1.97 -6.44
CA THR A 116 -10.76 -2.02 -5.94
C THR A 116 -11.16 -0.67 -5.36
N VAL A 117 -10.29 -0.04 -4.57
CA VAL A 117 -10.51 1.31 -4.02
C VAL A 117 -10.67 2.33 -5.15
N PHE A 118 -9.75 2.32 -6.12
CA PHE A 118 -9.78 3.21 -7.27
C PHE A 118 -11.06 3.03 -8.10
N MET A 119 -11.32 1.83 -8.62
CA MET A 119 -12.42 1.57 -9.55
C MET A 119 -13.79 1.75 -8.89
N LYS A 120 -13.96 1.42 -7.60
CA LYS A 120 -15.20 1.74 -6.88
C LYS A 120 -15.39 3.25 -6.78
N ALA A 121 -14.34 3.99 -6.41
CA ALA A 121 -14.42 5.44 -6.26
C ALA A 121 -14.74 6.18 -7.56
N VAL A 122 -14.30 5.68 -8.71
CA VAL A 122 -14.57 6.30 -10.02
C VAL A 122 -15.81 5.72 -10.71
N GLY A 123 -16.55 4.81 -10.07
CA GLY A 123 -17.77 4.20 -10.60
C GLY A 123 -17.52 3.17 -11.71
N LEU A 124 -16.32 2.59 -11.77
CA LEU A 124 -15.87 1.62 -12.76
C LEU A 124 -15.76 0.19 -12.19
N TYR A 125 -16.25 -0.07 -10.97
CA TYR A 125 -16.09 -1.37 -10.29
C TYR A 125 -16.62 -2.57 -11.08
N HIS A 126 -17.60 -2.36 -11.96
CA HIS A 126 -18.13 -3.41 -12.85
C HIS A 126 -17.13 -3.85 -13.93
N PHE A 127 -16.04 -3.09 -14.13
CA PHE A 127 -14.92 -3.49 -14.96
C PHE A 127 -13.86 -4.27 -14.18
N LEU A 128 -13.93 -4.43 -12.86
CA LEU A 128 -12.90 -5.15 -12.09
C LEU A 128 -12.71 -6.58 -12.62
N SER A 129 -11.46 -7.03 -12.67
CA SER A 129 -11.10 -8.39 -13.11
C SER A 129 -10.63 -9.25 -11.94
N PRO A 130 -11.24 -10.42 -11.68
CA PRO A 130 -10.76 -11.34 -10.66
C PRO A 130 -9.39 -11.95 -11.02
N LYS A 131 -8.96 -11.85 -12.28
CA LYS A 131 -7.68 -12.38 -12.74
C LYS A 131 -6.47 -11.65 -12.13
N TRP A 132 -6.65 -10.37 -11.78
CA TRP A 132 -5.57 -9.48 -11.36
C TRP A 132 -5.74 -8.98 -9.92
N ILE A 133 -6.95 -9.14 -9.36
CA ILE A 133 -7.33 -8.64 -8.05
C ILE A 133 -7.74 -9.84 -7.23
N ALA A 134 -6.89 -10.25 -6.31
CA ALA A 134 -7.20 -11.32 -5.39
C ALA A 134 -8.42 -10.93 -4.52
N ASN A 135 -9.34 -11.87 -4.34
CA ASN A 135 -10.55 -11.66 -3.57
C ASN A 135 -10.22 -11.64 -2.07
N GLU A 136 -10.67 -10.61 -1.35
CA GLU A 136 -10.43 -10.44 0.09
C GLU A 136 -10.82 -11.68 0.91
N SER A 137 -11.93 -12.35 0.54
CA SER A 137 -12.44 -13.52 1.26
C SER A 137 -11.61 -14.77 0.96
N GLU A 138 -11.15 -14.93 -0.28
CA GLU A 138 -10.23 -16.02 -0.66
C GLU A 138 -8.91 -15.86 0.08
N ILE A 139 -8.36 -14.64 0.11
CA ILE A 139 -7.11 -14.33 0.79
C ILE A 139 -7.17 -14.56 2.30
N ALA A 140 -8.27 -14.22 2.95
CA ALA A 140 -8.46 -14.51 4.37
C ALA A 140 -8.41 -16.03 4.65
N GLY A 141 -9.00 -16.85 3.78
CA GLY A 141 -8.89 -18.31 3.85
C GLY A 141 -7.48 -18.81 3.57
N THR A 142 -6.82 -18.25 2.55
CA THR A 142 -5.46 -18.63 2.14
C THR A 142 -4.40 -18.31 3.18
N LEU A 143 -4.55 -17.20 3.93
CA LEU A 143 -3.64 -16.82 5.02
C LEU A 143 -3.43 -17.96 6.02
N LYS A 144 -4.51 -18.66 6.38
CA LYS A 144 -4.45 -19.79 7.31
C LYS A 144 -3.59 -20.93 6.75
N SER A 145 -3.75 -21.27 5.48
CA SER A 145 -2.96 -22.31 4.82
C SER A 145 -1.46 -21.97 4.82
N PHE A 146 -1.11 -20.70 4.56
CA PHE A 146 0.27 -20.24 4.54
C PHE A 146 0.94 -20.33 5.90
N VAL A 147 0.21 -20.00 6.97
CA VAL A 147 0.67 -20.09 8.35
C VAL A 147 0.97 -21.54 8.76
N GLN A 148 0.15 -22.49 8.29
CA GLN A 148 0.18 -23.89 8.72
C GLN A 148 1.06 -24.80 7.87
N ALA A 149 1.33 -24.43 6.60
CA ALA A 149 2.08 -25.27 5.69
C ALA A 149 3.51 -25.58 6.19
N ASN A 150 3.99 -26.78 5.94
CA ASN A 150 5.34 -27.17 6.33
C ASN A 150 6.38 -26.74 5.29
N ASP A 151 5.98 -26.75 4.02
CA ASP A 151 6.80 -26.44 2.86
C ASP A 151 5.96 -25.83 1.72
N LEU A 152 6.65 -25.39 0.66
CA LEU A 152 6.04 -24.83 -0.53
C LEU A 152 5.21 -25.88 -1.31
N ALA A 153 5.60 -27.16 -1.27
CA ALA A 153 4.92 -28.21 -2.00
C ALA A 153 3.50 -28.45 -1.46
N GLU A 154 3.29 -28.31 -0.15
CA GLU A 154 1.98 -28.37 0.50
C GLU A 154 1.06 -27.26 0.01
N LEU A 155 1.57 -26.02 -0.08
CA LEU A 155 0.81 -24.91 -0.65
C LEU A 155 0.48 -25.15 -2.13
N LYS A 156 1.45 -25.63 -2.92
CA LYS A 156 1.22 -25.95 -4.35
C LYS A 156 0.14 -27.02 -4.53
N ARG A 157 0.11 -28.07 -3.69
CA ARG A 157 -0.97 -29.08 -3.67
C ARG A 157 -2.33 -28.47 -3.32
N ALA A 158 -2.36 -27.43 -2.49
CA ALA A 158 -3.58 -26.69 -2.13
C ALA A 158 -4.02 -25.67 -3.20
N GLY A 159 -3.37 -25.63 -4.37
CA GLY A 159 -3.73 -24.75 -5.49
C GLY A 159 -3.02 -23.39 -5.50
N PHE A 160 -2.05 -23.17 -4.62
CA PHE A 160 -1.22 -21.95 -4.64
C PHE A 160 -0.18 -21.99 -5.76
N SER A 161 -0.02 -20.90 -6.49
CA SER A 161 1.05 -20.70 -7.48
C SER A 161 1.80 -19.40 -7.19
N PRO A 162 3.03 -19.45 -6.64
CA PRO A 162 3.90 -18.27 -6.50
C PRO A 162 4.10 -17.52 -7.81
N GLU A 163 4.18 -18.27 -8.92
CA GLU A 163 4.46 -17.75 -10.25
C GLU A 163 3.34 -16.81 -10.73
N HIS A 164 2.09 -17.10 -10.34
CA HIS A 164 0.97 -16.19 -10.58
C HIS A 164 1.19 -14.81 -9.93
N TYR A 165 1.60 -14.78 -8.66
CA TYR A 165 1.82 -13.54 -7.92
C TYR A 165 3.08 -12.80 -8.37
N LYS A 166 4.14 -13.54 -8.73
CA LYS A 166 5.35 -12.96 -9.32
C LYS A 166 5.06 -12.21 -10.62
N LYS A 167 4.24 -12.81 -11.50
CA LYS A 167 3.82 -12.18 -12.75
C LYS A 167 3.06 -10.86 -12.56
N LEU A 168 2.32 -10.71 -11.46
CA LEU A 168 1.62 -9.45 -11.15
C LEU A 168 2.62 -8.32 -10.91
N ARG A 169 3.63 -8.59 -10.08
CA ARG A 169 4.70 -7.63 -9.77
C ARG A 169 5.54 -7.30 -11.01
N GLU A 170 5.86 -8.31 -11.82
CA GLU A 170 6.63 -8.13 -13.06
C GLU A 170 5.90 -7.24 -14.07
N LEU A 171 4.58 -7.40 -14.26
CA LEU A 171 3.80 -6.57 -15.19
C LEU A 171 3.83 -5.09 -14.81
N ASP A 172 3.72 -4.80 -13.51
CA ASP A 172 3.75 -3.44 -12.99
C ASP A 172 5.14 -2.81 -13.16
N GLY A 173 6.16 -3.63 -12.94
CA GLY A 173 7.53 -3.24 -13.17
C GLY A 173 7.82 -2.96 -14.65
N GLU A 174 7.49 -3.89 -15.55
CA GLU A 174 7.66 -3.77 -17.00
C GLU A 174 7.01 -2.49 -17.54
N TRP A 175 5.76 -2.21 -17.14
CA TRP A 175 5.08 -1.00 -17.57
C TRP A 175 5.80 0.27 -17.11
N PHE A 176 6.29 0.29 -15.87
CA PHE A 176 7.01 1.43 -15.33
C PHE A 176 8.34 1.66 -16.07
N LEU A 177 9.10 0.59 -16.32
CA LEU A 177 10.35 0.66 -17.08
C LEU A 177 10.12 1.15 -18.52
N ASP A 178 9.11 0.62 -19.20
CA ASP A 178 8.71 1.07 -20.54
C ASP A 178 8.31 2.55 -20.56
N PHE A 179 7.63 3.00 -19.51
CA PHE A 179 7.21 4.39 -19.35
C PHE A 179 8.43 5.31 -19.16
N VAL A 180 9.37 4.92 -18.31
CA VAL A 180 10.63 5.65 -18.08
C VAL A 180 11.49 5.68 -19.35
N ALA A 181 11.61 4.56 -20.06
CA ALA A 181 12.38 4.47 -21.30
C ALA A 181 11.84 5.47 -22.35
N LYS A 182 10.52 5.49 -22.56
CA LYS A 182 9.87 6.48 -23.43
C LYS A 182 10.11 7.91 -22.99
N ALA A 183 10.16 8.16 -21.68
CA ALA A 183 10.42 9.51 -21.15
C ALA A 183 11.86 9.96 -21.46
N LYS A 184 12.82 9.03 -21.33
CA LYS A 184 14.22 9.28 -21.70
C LYS A 184 14.36 9.52 -23.21
N GLU A 185 13.65 8.76 -24.05
CA GLU A 185 13.68 8.90 -25.52
C GLU A 185 13.21 10.28 -26.01
N ILE A 186 12.19 10.86 -25.37
CA ILE A 186 11.65 12.18 -25.77
C ILE A 186 12.39 13.37 -25.15
N GLY A 187 13.55 13.15 -24.53
CA GLY A 187 14.41 14.22 -24.01
C GLY A 187 14.22 14.56 -22.53
N GLY A 188 13.49 13.74 -21.76
CA GLY A 188 13.35 13.88 -20.32
C GLY A 188 11.91 14.09 -19.85
N LEU A 189 11.76 14.68 -18.67
CA LEU A 189 10.44 15.00 -18.15
C LEU A 189 9.84 16.24 -18.83
N PRO A 190 8.50 16.32 -18.91
CA PRO A 190 7.81 17.52 -19.35
C PRO A 190 8.26 18.79 -18.62
N ASP A 191 8.63 19.81 -19.38
CA ASP A 191 8.91 21.17 -18.86
C ASP A 191 7.65 22.08 -18.88
N GLY A 192 6.47 21.54 -19.22
CA GLY A 192 5.20 22.26 -19.35
C GLY A 192 3.96 21.50 -18.83
N SER A 193 2.87 22.23 -18.60
CA SER A 193 1.62 21.68 -18.04
C SER A 193 0.89 20.69 -18.96
N ASP A 194 0.89 20.97 -20.26
CA ASP A 194 0.11 20.20 -21.24
C ASP A 194 0.77 18.84 -21.54
N ASP A 195 2.10 18.82 -21.60
CA ASP A 195 2.87 17.58 -21.69
C ASP A 195 2.69 16.72 -20.43
N TRP A 196 2.70 17.34 -19.25
CA TRP A 196 2.42 16.63 -18.01
C TRP A 196 1.02 15.99 -17.99
N ALA A 197 0.01 16.68 -18.54
CA ALA A 197 -1.35 16.13 -18.64
C ALA A 197 -1.41 14.89 -19.55
N ASN A 198 -0.67 14.89 -20.67
CA ASN A 198 -0.57 13.72 -21.56
C ASN A 198 0.06 12.52 -20.84
N TRP A 199 1.16 12.74 -20.12
CA TRP A 199 1.83 11.72 -19.33
C TRP A 199 0.95 11.13 -18.22
N LEU A 200 0.21 11.98 -17.51
CA LEU A 200 -0.81 11.53 -16.55
C LEU A 200 -1.92 10.72 -17.22
N GLY A 201 -2.32 11.07 -18.44
CA GLY A 201 -3.27 10.30 -19.23
C GLY A 201 -2.83 8.85 -19.49
N HIS A 202 -1.52 8.63 -19.73
CA HIS A 202 -0.95 7.29 -19.87
C HIS A 202 -0.96 6.52 -18.55
N PHE A 203 -0.56 7.16 -17.45
CA PHE A 203 -0.61 6.57 -16.11
C PHE A 203 -2.03 6.17 -15.71
N TYR A 204 -3.01 7.05 -15.88
CA TYR A 204 -4.42 6.75 -15.63
C TYR A 204 -4.94 5.63 -16.51
N SER A 205 -4.56 5.63 -17.80
CA SER A 205 -4.94 4.58 -18.74
C SER A 205 -4.42 3.22 -18.30
N PHE A 206 -3.18 3.17 -17.81
CA PHE A 206 -2.59 1.94 -17.28
C PHE A 206 -3.33 1.45 -16.04
N LEU A 207 -3.60 2.31 -15.06
CA LEU A 207 -4.32 1.90 -13.85
C LEU A 207 -5.73 1.39 -14.14
N VAL A 208 -6.44 2.02 -15.09
CA VAL A 208 -7.75 1.53 -15.56
C VAL A 208 -7.59 0.19 -16.27
N PHE A 209 -6.61 0.05 -17.17
CA PHE A 209 -6.36 -1.19 -17.91
C PHE A 209 -6.04 -2.35 -16.98
N ARG A 210 -5.09 -2.14 -16.08
CA ARG A 210 -4.61 -3.09 -15.09
C ARG A 210 -5.74 -3.61 -14.21
N ALA A 211 -6.63 -2.72 -13.76
CA ALA A 211 -7.79 -3.09 -12.97
C ALA A 211 -8.92 -3.73 -13.78
N SER A 212 -8.91 -3.60 -15.12
CA SER A 212 -10.05 -3.92 -15.98
C SER A 212 -10.03 -5.34 -16.55
N SER A 213 -11.19 -5.99 -16.55
CA SER A 213 -11.45 -7.26 -17.24
C SER A 213 -11.61 -7.11 -18.76
N LYS A 214 -11.87 -5.88 -19.24
CA LYS A 214 -12.19 -5.58 -20.64
C LYS A 214 -11.09 -4.76 -21.35
N ARG A 215 -9.87 -4.72 -20.78
CA ARG A 215 -8.74 -3.95 -21.33
C ARG A 215 -9.08 -2.48 -21.62
N LYS A 216 -9.83 -1.83 -20.72
CA LYS A 216 -10.23 -0.43 -20.86
C LYS A 216 -9.06 0.52 -20.61
N THR A 217 -9.01 1.62 -21.36
CA THR A 217 -8.07 2.74 -21.14
C THR A 217 -8.86 4.02 -20.85
N LEU A 218 -8.22 5.06 -20.32
CA LEU A 218 -8.89 6.33 -20.00
C LEU A 218 -9.63 6.90 -21.21
N SER A 219 -8.97 6.92 -22.37
CA SER A 219 -9.54 7.46 -23.62
C SER A 219 -10.77 6.70 -24.12
N SER A 220 -10.91 5.43 -23.75
CA SER A 220 -12.06 4.58 -24.13
C SER A 220 -13.27 4.69 -23.19
N LEU A 221 -13.15 5.47 -22.12
CA LEU A 221 -14.23 5.73 -21.16
C LEU A 221 -15.08 6.93 -21.61
N GLY A 222 -16.31 7.01 -21.13
CA GLY A 222 -17.14 8.19 -21.34
C GLY A 222 -16.54 9.43 -20.65
N ARG A 223 -16.78 10.64 -21.20
CA ARG A 223 -16.22 11.90 -20.65
C ARG A 223 -16.48 12.08 -19.14
N GLY A 224 -17.66 11.71 -18.67
CA GLY A 224 -18.00 11.79 -17.24
C GLY A 224 -17.17 10.84 -16.37
N GLU A 225 -16.82 9.67 -16.89
CA GLU A 225 -15.98 8.68 -16.20
C GLU A 225 -14.52 9.14 -16.18
N GLN A 226 -14.02 9.68 -17.30
CA GLN A 226 -12.68 10.28 -17.37
C GLN A 226 -12.50 11.40 -16.34
N LYS A 227 -13.50 12.29 -16.21
CA LYS A 227 -13.49 13.34 -15.18
C LYS A 227 -13.42 12.79 -13.76
N ARG A 228 -14.12 11.68 -13.47
CA ARG A 228 -14.05 11.04 -12.14
C ARG A 228 -12.69 10.42 -11.88
N VAL A 229 -12.04 9.83 -12.89
CA VAL A 229 -10.67 9.33 -12.78
C VAL A 229 -9.70 10.45 -12.44
N ILE A 230 -9.72 11.55 -13.19
CA ILE A 230 -8.82 12.70 -12.94
C ILE A 230 -9.07 13.26 -11.53
N LYS A 231 -10.34 13.51 -11.18
CA LYS A 231 -10.73 14.04 -9.87
C LYS A 231 -10.35 13.12 -8.70
N PHE A 232 -10.30 11.81 -8.90
CA PHE A 232 -9.83 10.88 -7.87
C PHE A 232 -8.38 11.18 -7.47
N PHE A 233 -7.52 11.49 -8.45
CA PHE A 233 -6.11 11.80 -8.20
C PHE A 233 -5.86 13.22 -7.70
N GLU A 234 -6.86 14.09 -7.73
CA GLU A 234 -6.82 15.39 -7.05
C GLU A 234 -7.12 15.27 -5.54
N GLY A 235 -7.63 14.12 -5.09
CA GLY A 235 -8.05 13.89 -3.71
C GLY A 235 -7.00 13.20 -2.81
N PRO A 236 -7.35 12.94 -1.54
CA PRO A 236 -6.50 12.20 -0.60
C PRO A 236 -6.12 10.81 -1.12
N GLY A 237 -4.87 10.38 -0.90
CA GLY A 237 -4.31 9.12 -1.43
C GLY A 237 -3.96 9.21 -2.92
N GLY A 238 -4.86 9.72 -3.76
CA GLY A 238 -4.60 9.95 -5.18
C GLY A 238 -3.49 10.97 -5.42
N MET A 239 -3.55 12.13 -4.75
CA MET A 239 -2.51 13.17 -4.86
C MET A 239 -1.16 12.68 -4.34
N MET A 240 -1.18 11.85 -3.27
CA MET A 240 0.03 11.20 -2.77
C MET A 240 0.67 10.35 -3.87
N VAL A 241 -0.09 9.45 -4.50
CA VAL A 241 0.42 8.63 -5.60
C VAL A 241 1.00 9.47 -6.73
N LEU A 242 0.31 10.54 -7.16
CA LEU A 242 0.82 11.40 -8.23
C LEU A 242 2.15 12.07 -7.89
N ASN A 243 2.25 12.63 -6.68
CA ASN A 243 3.47 13.30 -6.22
C ASN A 243 4.63 12.30 -6.16
N HIS A 244 4.38 11.08 -5.69
CA HIS A 244 5.38 10.02 -5.64
C HIS A 244 5.80 9.55 -7.01
N PHE A 245 4.84 9.34 -7.91
CA PHE A 245 5.12 8.94 -9.28
C PHE A 245 6.00 9.98 -9.97
N LYS A 246 5.65 11.27 -9.84
CA LYS A 246 6.46 12.37 -10.37
C LYS A 246 7.87 12.36 -9.80
N HIS A 247 8.02 12.24 -8.48
CA HIS A 247 9.33 12.22 -7.81
C HIS A 247 10.18 11.04 -8.26
N LEU A 248 9.59 9.86 -8.35
CA LEU A 248 10.25 8.64 -8.83
C LEU A 248 10.73 8.84 -10.27
N LEU A 249 9.87 9.33 -11.16
CA LEU A 249 10.25 9.62 -12.54
C LEU A 249 11.39 10.66 -12.62
N VAL A 250 11.33 11.75 -11.85
CA VAL A 250 12.38 12.79 -11.82
C VAL A 250 13.71 12.16 -11.42
N LYS A 251 13.74 11.39 -10.33
CA LYS A 251 14.96 10.74 -9.85
C LYS A 251 15.50 9.75 -10.88
N THR A 252 14.64 8.92 -11.46
CA THR A 252 15.07 7.87 -12.38
C THR A 252 15.60 8.44 -13.69
N ILE A 253 14.96 9.47 -14.23
CA ILE A 253 15.35 10.10 -15.51
C ILE A 253 16.56 11.02 -15.33
N ARG A 254 16.52 11.90 -14.33
CA ARG A 254 17.56 12.93 -14.15
C ARG A 254 18.80 12.40 -13.46
N ASP A 255 18.64 11.57 -12.43
CA ASP A 255 19.76 11.14 -11.59
C ASP A 255 20.36 9.78 -12.06
N GLN A 256 19.90 9.25 -13.21
CA GLN A 256 20.34 7.99 -13.85
C GLN A 256 20.44 6.79 -12.89
N ARG A 257 19.57 6.76 -11.86
CA ARG A 257 19.58 5.68 -10.88
C ARG A 257 19.11 4.37 -11.50
N HIS A 258 19.61 3.26 -10.95
CA HIS A 258 19.14 1.93 -11.32
C HIS A 258 17.65 1.81 -10.99
N GLU A 259 16.90 1.23 -11.92
CA GLU A 259 15.45 1.18 -11.90
C GLU A 259 14.99 0.02 -11.01
N ASP A 260 14.52 0.30 -9.79
CA ASP A 260 13.79 -0.71 -9.02
C ASP A 260 12.31 -0.63 -9.41
N SER A 261 11.89 -1.60 -10.19
CA SER A 261 10.53 -1.66 -10.73
C SER A 261 9.48 -1.98 -9.65
N ASN A 262 9.92 -2.44 -8.47
CA ASN A 262 9.06 -2.69 -7.32
C ASN A 262 8.59 -1.40 -6.63
N ASP A 263 9.35 -0.30 -6.72
CA ASP A 263 8.98 1.01 -6.14
C ASP A 263 7.62 1.50 -6.67
N PHE A 264 7.30 1.18 -7.93
CA PHE A 264 6.03 1.54 -8.54
C PHE A 264 4.86 0.72 -7.97
N TYR A 265 5.06 -0.58 -7.75
CA TYR A 265 4.06 -1.46 -7.15
C TYR A 265 3.74 -1.01 -5.73
N ASP A 266 4.79 -0.74 -4.94
CA ASP A 266 4.69 -0.32 -3.55
C ASP A 266 4.11 1.10 -3.39
N MET A 267 4.07 1.90 -4.43
CA MET A 267 3.37 3.18 -4.39
C MET A 267 1.84 3.01 -4.44
N LEU A 268 1.31 1.94 -5.05
CA LEU A 268 -0.14 1.78 -5.25
C LEU A 268 -0.91 1.64 -3.94
N GLN A 269 -0.28 1.16 -2.85
CA GLN A 269 -0.89 1.11 -1.52
C GLN A 269 -1.25 2.49 -0.95
N LEU A 270 -0.66 3.59 -1.46
CA LEU A 270 -1.07 4.94 -1.07
C LEU A 270 -2.51 5.27 -1.50
N LEU A 271 -3.06 4.56 -2.49
CA LEU A 271 -4.48 4.69 -2.86
C LEU A 271 -5.42 4.28 -1.73
N LEU A 272 -4.97 3.40 -0.83
CA LEU A 272 -5.74 2.99 0.35
C LEU A 272 -5.95 4.17 1.30
N LEU A 273 -5.01 5.12 1.35
CA LEU A 273 -5.10 6.36 2.11
C LEU A 273 -6.14 7.35 1.53
N ARG A 274 -6.99 6.93 0.59
CA ARG A 274 -8.28 7.58 0.39
C ARG A 274 -9.14 7.51 1.66
N ASP A 275 -9.07 6.42 2.41
CA ASP A 275 -9.73 6.32 3.72
C ASP A 275 -8.96 7.16 4.74
N SER A 276 -9.63 8.16 5.32
CA SER A 276 -9.05 9.05 6.32
C SER A 276 -8.69 8.35 7.63
N ASN A 277 -9.28 7.18 7.92
CA ASN A 277 -9.00 6.42 9.13
C ASN A 277 -7.80 5.47 9.00
N LEU A 278 -7.18 5.38 7.81
CA LEU A 278 -6.00 4.55 7.59
C LEU A 278 -4.70 5.32 7.84
N LEU A 279 -3.78 4.64 8.52
CA LEU A 279 -2.37 5.00 8.67
C LEU A 279 -1.51 3.96 7.97
N PHE A 280 -0.55 4.43 7.18
CA PHE A 280 0.44 3.61 6.53
C PHE A 280 1.78 3.75 7.24
N VAL A 281 2.34 2.64 7.71
CA VAL A 281 3.65 2.61 8.37
C VAL A 281 4.68 1.97 7.45
N THR A 282 5.70 2.73 7.07
CA THR A 282 6.71 2.34 6.07
C THR A 282 8.11 2.21 6.69
N ASP A 283 9.02 1.48 6.03
CA ASP A 283 10.44 1.48 6.41
C ASP A 283 10.98 2.92 6.35
N ASP A 284 11.88 3.26 7.27
CA ASP A 284 12.52 4.57 7.38
C ASP A 284 13.27 4.99 6.10
N ARG A 285 13.79 4.02 5.33
CA ARG A 285 14.49 4.29 4.06
C ARG A 285 13.55 4.81 2.96
N PRO A 286 12.45 4.11 2.61
CA PRO A 286 11.48 4.58 1.62
C PRO A 286 10.53 5.66 2.15
N PHE A 287 10.51 5.97 3.44
CA PHE A 287 9.68 7.06 3.98
C PHE A 287 9.86 8.41 3.27
N HIS A 288 11.09 8.77 2.92
CA HIS A 288 11.38 9.99 2.16
C HIS A 288 10.97 9.93 0.71
N GLN A 289 10.74 8.72 0.18
CA GLN A 289 10.03 8.59 -1.07
C GLN A 289 8.60 9.04 -0.81
N TYR A 290 7.89 8.49 0.18
CA TYR A 290 6.45 8.69 0.44
C TYR A 290 5.98 10.00 1.10
N TYR A 291 6.89 10.90 1.48
CA TYR A 291 6.54 12.14 2.16
C TYR A 291 6.54 13.34 1.20
N ALA A 292 5.38 13.98 1.03
CA ALA A 292 5.22 15.16 0.17
C ALA A 292 4.81 16.46 0.91
N GLY A 293 4.70 16.47 2.24
CA GLY A 293 4.24 17.65 3.00
C GLY A 293 3.41 17.33 4.25
N ALA A 294 3.00 18.36 4.98
CA ALA A 294 2.24 18.25 6.24
C ALA A 294 0.79 17.75 6.02
N GLU A 295 0.26 17.89 4.81
CA GLU A 295 -1.01 17.30 4.40
C GLU A 295 -0.97 15.76 4.31
N HIS A 296 0.22 15.16 4.48
CA HIS A 296 0.47 13.73 4.34
C HIS A 296 0.80 13.00 5.66
N HIS A 297 0.31 13.50 6.81
CA HIS A 297 0.51 12.94 8.17
C HIS A 297 0.08 11.47 8.40
N ARG A 298 -0.46 10.81 7.38
CA ARG A 298 -0.95 9.42 7.43
C ARG A 298 0.06 8.40 6.93
N VAL A 299 1.22 8.84 6.46
CA VAL A 299 2.38 7.97 6.23
C VAL A 299 3.39 8.22 7.35
N ILE A 300 3.82 7.16 8.03
CA ILE A 300 4.63 7.23 9.24
C ILE A 300 5.83 6.29 9.08
N PRO A 301 7.06 6.72 9.42
CA PRO A 301 8.20 5.82 9.39
C PRO A 301 8.20 4.90 10.61
N TRP A 302 8.60 3.65 10.41
CA TRP A 302 8.56 2.60 11.42
C TRP A 302 9.29 2.96 12.70
N LYS A 303 10.51 3.53 12.64
CA LYS A 303 11.26 3.93 13.84
C LYS A 303 10.48 4.90 14.73
N MET A 304 9.75 5.85 14.13
CA MET A 304 8.97 6.82 14.89
C MET A 304 7.69 6.20 15.45
N PHE A 305 7.02 5.37 14.66
CA PHE A 305 5.85 4.63 15.12
C PHE A 305 6.21 3.69 16.29
N LYS A 306 7.30 2.93 16.16
CA LYS A 306 7.83 2.03 17.20
C LYS A 306 8.18 2.80 18.47
N LYS A 307 8.86 3.95 18.37
CA LYS A 307 9.20 4.79 19.54
C LYS A 307 7.94 5.19 20.31
N SER A 308 6.91 5.62 19.59
CA SER A 308 5.62 6.02 20.16
C SER A 308 4.89 4.83 20.81
N ALA A 309 4.98 3.64 20.20
CA ALA A 309 4.44 2.40 20.75
C ALA A 309 5.17 1.92 22.01
N LEU A 310 6.47 2.20 22.12
CA LEU A 310 7.31 1.80 23.25
C LEU A 310 7.30 2.79 24.41
N SER A 311 6.87 4.04 24.19
CA SER A 311 6.79 5.07 25.22
C SER A 311 5.49 5.06 26.03
N LEU A 312 4.56 4.16 25.69
CA LEU A 312 3.34 3.85 26.43
C LEU A 312 3.61 2.67 27.37
#